data_AF-A0A5D4R8I5-F1
#
_entry.id   AF-A0A5D4R8I5-F1
#
_cell.length_a   1.000
_cell.length_b   1.000
_cell.length_c   1.000
_cell.angle_alpha   90.00
_cell.angle_beta   90.00
_cell.angle_gamma   90.00
#
_symmetry.space_group_name_H-M   'P 1'
#
loop_
_entity.id
_entity.type
_entity.pdbx_description
1 polymer ?
#
loop_
_entity_poly.entity_id
_entity_poly.type
_entity_poly.pdbx_seq_one_letter_code
_entity_poly.pdbx_strand_id
1 'polypeptide(L)'
;MEVKSYLERTFPNLILKPSLYSQWNIGIHFELGNGIYQFKEDGELNLDLFEPVYSQACSIFMSLFSEEDEMAVSLNIYHPEKSNKRQRPTKVFDHYLRNKSLKYLIRHEALPHLFDDGEDGYTSRFYLKGRKSDFHCRKLIEAACNEDFLLKPRFGSAEGSYYPDIFFINMTRDIIFFIYDDRGCEVIAARTDSLRQLYGEYSEWVDEYHM
;
A
#
# COMPACT_ATOMS: atom_id res chain seq x y z
N MET A 1 -19.55 9.31 0.72
CA MET A 1 -19.25 8.71 -0.59
C MET A 1 -18.61 7.36 -0.39
N GLU A 2 -18.96 6.35 -1.19
CA GLU A 2 -18.29 5.05 -1.20
C GLU A 2 -16.90 5.15 -1.83
N VAL A 3 -15.93 4.35 -1.37
CA VAL A 3 -14.53 4.41 -1.81
C VAL A 3 -14.41 4.16 -3.31
N LYS A 4 -15.14 3.18 -3.85
CA LYS A 4 -15.13 2.86 -5.28
C LYS A 4 -15.57 4.05 -6.15
N SER A 5 -16.74 4.63 -5.88
CA SER A 5 -17.23 5.79 -6.62
C SER A 5 -16.34 7.02 -6.48
N TYR A 6 -15.67 7.16 -5.33
CA TYR A 6 -14.66 8.21 -5.14
C TYR A 6 -13.46 8.01 -6.07
N LEU A 7 -12.92 6.79 -6.15
CA LEU A 7 -11.79 6.46 -7.03
C LEU A 7 -12.15 6.67 -8.50
N GLU A 8 -13.31 6.19 -8.96
CA GLU A 8 -13.77 6.35 -10.34
C GLU A 8 -13.89 7.82 -10.77
N ARG A 9 -14.31 8.69 -9.84
CA ARG A 9 -14.47 10.13 -10.09
C ARG A 9 -13.14 10.89 -10.04
N THR A 10 -12.25 10.53 -9.11
CA THR A 10 -11.07 11.32 -8.75
C THR A 10 -9.81 10.83 -9.46
N PHE A 11 -9.72 9.51 -9.67
CA PHE A 11 -8.65 8.82 -10.38
C PHE A 11 -9.24 7.96 -11.51
N PRO A 12 -9.91 8.56 -12.50
CA PRO A 12 -10.55 7.83 -13.58
C PRO A 12 -9.57 6.92 -14.33
N ASN A 13 -9.99 5.68 -14.59
CA ASN A 13 -9.21 4.63 -15.26
C ASN A 13 -7.99 4.10 -14.49
N LEU A 14 -7.72 4.58 -13.27
CA LEU A 14 -6.66 4.03 -12.43
C LEU A 14 -7.01 2.61 -11.98
N ILE A 15 -6.08 1.68 -12.16
CA ILE A 15 -6.18 0.34 -11.58
C ILE A 15 -5.30 0.33 -10.32
N LEU A 16 -5.90 0.17 -9.14
CA LEU A 16 -5.15 0.02 -7.89
C LEU A 16 -4.37 -1.30 -7.88
N LYS A 17 -3.16 -1.29 -8.43
CA LYS A 17 -2.18 -2.37 -8.42
C LYS A 17 -0.78 -1.74 -8.38
N PRO A 18 0.29 -2.51 -8.14
CA PRO A 18 1.66 -1.99 -8.16
C PRO A 18 1.96 -1.22 -9.45
N SER A 19 2.90 -0.27 -9.40
CA SER A 19 3.17 0.67 -10.49
C SER A 19 2.00 1.63 -10.75
N LEU A 20 1.51 2.30 -9.72
CA LEU A 20 0.58 3.43 -9.80
C LEU A 20 1.17 4.61 -10.58
N TYR A 21 2.45 4.93 -10.37
CA TYR A 21 3.08 6.09 -11.04
C TYR A 21 3.23 5.90 -12.56
N SER A 22 3.28 4.67 -13.06
CA SER A 22 3.26 4.40 -14.50
C SER A 22 1.86 4.51 -15.12
N GLN A 23 0.81 4.43 -14.28
CA GLN A 23 -0.59 4.57 -14.67
C GLN A 23 -1.12 6.00 -14.52
N TRP A 24 -0.46 6.81 -13.68
CA TRP A 24 -0.95 8.14 -13.29
C TRP A 24 0.15 9.20 -13.41
N ASN A 25 -0.16 10.30 -14.10
CA ASN A 25 0.83 11.31 -14.51
C ASN A 25 1.29 12.26 -13.38
N ILE A 26 0.64 12.25 -12.23
CA ILE A 26 1.02 13.06 -11.07
C ILE A 26 1.39 12.11 -9.95
N GLY A 27 2.65 11.70 -9.93
CA GLY A 27 3.17 10.75 -8.96
C GLY A 27 4.64 10.98 -8.61
N ILE A 28 5.06 10.40 -7.49
CA ILE A 28 6.44 10.35 -7.03
C ILE A 28 6.74 8.90 -6.64
N HIS A 29 7.88 8.40 -7.12
CA HIS A 29 8.48 7.15 -6.68
C HIS A 29 9.56 7.47 -5.65
N PHE A 30 9.49 6.86 -4.47
CA PHE A 30 10.49 7.02 -3.42
C PHE A 30 11.24 5.71 -3.21
N GLU A 31 12.56 5.79 -3.22
CA GLU A 31 13.46 4.73 -2.80
C GLU A 31 13.61 4.77 -1.27
N LEU A 32 13.46 3.61 -0.63
CA LEU A 32 13.60 3.46 0.81
C LEU A 32 14.92 2.75 1.13
N GLY A 33 15.56 3.13 2.23
CA GLY A 33 16.82 2.53 2.68
C GLY A 33 18.02 2.80 1.77
N ASN A 34 17.96 3.85 0.95
CA ASN A 34 18.98 4.17 -0.06
C ASN A 34 20.42 4.06 0.49
N GLY A 35 21.27 3.36 -0.25
CA GLY A 35 22.67 3.11 0.11
C GLY A 35 22.90 1.93 1.06
N ILE A 36 21.84 1.20 1.46
CA ILE A 36 21.95 0.01 2.32
C ILE A 36 21.42 -1.20 1.55
N TYR A 37 22.26 -2.20 1.32
CA TYR A 37 21.84 -3.45 0.71
C TYR A 37 21.17 -4.38 1.74
N GLN A 38 20.14 -5.10 1.30
CA GLN A 38 19.32 -5.97 2.17
C GLN A 38 20.06 -7.18 2.73
N PHE A 39 21.19 -7.59 2.15
CA PHE A 39 22.01 -8.69 2.66
C PHE A 39 23.42 -8.22 3.00
N LYS A 40 24.01 -8.80 4.05
CA LYS A 40 25.42 -8.66 4.37
C LYS A 40 26.27 -9.54 3.46
N GLU A 41 27.59 -9.37 3.51
CA GLU A 41 28.54 -10.17 2.70
C GLU A 41 28.46 -11.68 2.97
N ASP A 42 28.05 -12.08 4.18
CA ASP A 42 27.85 -13.47 4.59
C ASP A 42 26.49 -14.05 4.19
N GLY A 43 25.63 -13.25 3.53
CA GLY A 43 24.28 -13.63 3.11
C GLY A 43 23.22 -13.50 4.21
N GLU A 44 23.56 -13.05 5.41
CA GLU A 44 22.57 -12.75 6.44
C GLU A 44 21.77 -11.49 6.09
N LEU A 45 20.51 -11.44 6.55
CA LEU A 45 19.66 -10.26 6.41
C LEU A 45 20.31 -9.07 7.13
N ASN A 46 20.45 -7.95 6.43
CA ASN A 46 20.95 -6.71 6.98
C ASN A 46 19.83 -5.97 7.72
N LEU A 47 19.72 -6.18 9.04
CA LEU A 47 18.69 -5.54 9.86
C LEU A 47 18.85 -4.01 9.95
N ASP A 48 20.02 -3.47 9.65
CA ASP A 48 20.28 -2.02 9.67
C ASP A 48 19.52 -1.29 8.54
N LEU A 49 19.10 -2.00 7.49
CA LEU A 49 18.25 -1.47 6.42
C LEU A 49 16.86 -1.06 6.93
N PHE A 50 16.29 -1.86 7.82
CA PHE A 50 14.85 -1.79 8.09
C PHE A 50 14.44 -0.60 8.95
N GLU A 51 15.31 -0.10 9.82
CA GLU A 51 14.98 1.12 10.57
C GLU A 51 14.79 2.31 9.61
N PRO A 52 15.76 2.65 8.74
CA PRO A 52 15.58 3.71 7.76
C PRO A 52 14.33 3.53 6.90
N VAL A 53 14.11 2.32 6.38
CA VAL A 53 12.93 1.98 5.56
C VAL A 53 11.63 2.30 6.31
N TYR A 54 11.49 1.85 7.56
CA TYR A 54 10.29 2.14 8.34
C TYR A 54 10.15 3.63 8.65
N SER A 55 11.25 4.30 8.99
CA SER A 55 11.28 5.71 9.36
C SER A 55 10.86 6.59 8.18
N GLN A 56 11.41 6.35 7.00
CA GLN A 56 11.11 7.05 5.76
C GLN A 56 9.65 6.82 5.34
N ALA A 57 9.20 5.57 5.25
CA ALA A 57 7.83 5.24 4.88
C ALA A 57 6.79 5.82 5.86
N CYS A 58 7.09 5.78 7.17
CA CYS A 58 6.25 6.43 8.18
C CYS A 58 6.24 7.95 8.04
N SER A 59 7.38 8.58 7.74
CA SER A 59 7.49 10.02 7.57
C SER A 59 6.64 10.50 6.38
N ILE A 60 6.79 9.85 5.22
CA ILE A 60 5.97 10.10 4.04
C ILE A 60 4.47 9.95 4.38
N PHE A 61 4.09 8.86 5.03
CA PHE A 61 2.70 8.65 5.45
C PHE A 61 2.18 9.76 6.38
N MET A 62 2.97 10.20 7.34
CA MET A 62 2.57 11.26 8.29
C MET A 62 2.36 12.61 7.60
N SER A 63 3.18 12.97 6.61
CA SER A 63 2.98 14.19 5.80
C SER A 63 1.72 14.10 4.91
N LEU A 64 1.40 12.89 4.45
CA LEU A 64 0.24 12.64 3.60
C LEU A 64 -1.10 12.52 4.34
N PHE A 65 -1.12 12.10 5.61
CA PHE A 65 -2.33 11.78 6.36
C PHE A 65 -2.39 12.47 7.74
N SER A 66 -3.26 13.47 7.86
CA SER A 66 -3.61 14.09 9.14
C SER A 66 -4.68 13.30 9.90
N GLU A 67 -4.93 13.63 11.17
CA GLU A 67 -5.98 12.98 11.98
C GLU A 67 -7.41 13.30 11.50
N GLU A 68 -7.58 14.42 10.80
CA GLU A 68 -8.88 14.90 10.34
C GLU A 68 -9.23 14.44 8.92
N ASP A 69 -8.24 13.92 8.18
CA ASP A 69 -8.48 13.46 6.81
C ASP A 69 -9.40 12.24 6.80
N GLU A 70 -10.31 12.21 5.84
CA GLU A 70 -11.06 11.01 5.50
C GLU A 70 -10.10 10.04 4.80
N MET A 71 -9.97 8.85 5.37
CA MET A 71 -9.04 7.84 4.88
C MET A 71 -9.79 6.59 4.45
N ALA A 72 -9.26 5.89 3.46
CA ALA A 72 -9.63 4.51 3.20
C ALA A 72 -8.38 3.64 3.07
N VAL A 73 -8.51 2.38 3.43
CA VAL A 73 -7.54 1.33 3.13
C VAL A 73 -8.17 0.42 2.09
N SER A 74 -7.51 0.25 0.95
CA SER A 74 -7.83 -0.79 -0.03
C SER A 74 -6.82 -1.92 0.06
N LEU A 75 -7.31 -3.15 -0.08
CA LEU A 75 -6.52 -4.36 0.02
C LEU A 75 -6.82 -5.24 -1.18
N ASN A 76 -5.79 -5.64 -1.93
CA ASN A 76 -5.93 -6.64 -2.98
C ASN A 76 -5.37 -7.97 -2.51
N ILE A 77 -6.09 -9.05 -2.79
CA ILE A 77 -5.57 -10.41 -2.69
C ILE A 77 -5.67 -11.06 -4.06
N TYR A 78 -4.57 -11.62 -4.53
CA TYR A 78 -4.48 -12.27 -5.83
C TYR A 78 -4.66 -13.78 -5.67
N HIS A 79 -5.62 -14.33 -6.39
CA HIS A 79 -6.00 -15.72 -6.28
C HIS A 79 -5.76 -16.46 -7.59
N PRO A 80 -5.12 -17.64 -7.54
CA PRO A 80 -5.10 -18.53 -8.69
C PRO A 80 -6.51 -19.07 -8.94
N GLU A 81 -6.80 -19.46 -10.19
CA GLU A 81 -8.10 -19.98 -10.61
C GLU A 81 -8.60 -21.15 -9.74
N LYS A 82 -7.67 -22.02 -9.32
CA LYS A 82 -7.95 -23.23 -8.52
C LYS A 82 -8.25 -22.94 -7.05
N SER A 83 -8.18 -21.70 -6.60
CA SER A 83 -8.43 -21.34 -5.20
C SER A 83 -9.91 -21.46 -4.84
N ASN A 84 -10.20 -21.93 -3.62
CA ASN A 84 -11.56 -21.98 -3.10
C ASN A 84 -12.13 -20.54 -2.95
N LYS A 85 -13.28 -20.26 -3.57
CA LYS A 85 -14.00 -18.96 -3.55
C LYS A 85 -14.44 -18.46 -2.15
N ARG A 86 -14.16 -19.20 -1.09
CA ARG A 86 -14.49 -18.86 0.31
C ARG A 86 -13.24 -18.39 1.06
N GLN A 87 -12.53 -17.41 0.53
CA GLN A 87 -11.49 -16.75 1.31
C GLN A 87 -12.16 -15.75 2.26
N ARG A 88 -11.82 -15.85 3.56
CA ARG A 88 -12.36 -14.97 4.59
C ARG A 88 -11.78 -13.56 4.40
N PRO A 89 -12.52 -12.51 4.81
CA PRO A 89 -11.93 -11.18 4.94
C PRO A 89 -10.61 -11.29 5.68
N THR A 90 -9.60 -10.64 5.12
CA THR A 90 -8.22 -10.84 5.49
C THR A 90 -8.00 -10.68 6.98
N LYS A 91 -7.14 -11.55 7.53
CA LYS A 91 -6.59 -11.36 8.87
C LYS A 91 -5.95 -9.98 9.03
N VAL A 92 -5.57 -9.31 7.94
CA VAL A 92 -5.07 -7.93 7.92
C VAL A 92 -6.00 -7.00 8.71
N PHE A 93 -7.28 -6.88 8.35
CA PHE A 93 -8.18 -5.98 9.08
C PHE A 93 -8.38 -6.42 10.53
N ASP A 94 -8.41 -7.72 10.80
CA ASP A 94 -8.50 -8.23 12.17
C ASP A 94 -7.29 -7.87 13.03
N HIS A 95 -6.07 -7.83 12.47
CA HIS A 95 -4.84 -7.54 13.22
C HIS A 95 -4.59 -6.03 13.33
N TYR A 96 -4.87 -5.28 12.28
CA TYR A 96 -4.42 -3.89 12.15
C TYR A 96 -5.51 -2.85 12.36
N LEU A 97 -6.79 -3.22 12.54
CA LEU A 97 -7.80 -2.28 13.03
C LEU A 97 -7.64 -2.02 14.52
N ARG A 98 -7.52 -0.76 14.92
CA ARG A 98 -7.72 -0.34 16.32
C ARG A 98 -9.21 -0.38 16.67
N ASN A 99 -10.02 0.21 15.80
CA ASN A 99 -11.47 0.24 15.98
C ASN A 99 -12.12 -1.00 15.37
N LYS A 100 -12.33 -2.04 16.20
CA LYS A 100 -12.87 -3.33 15.75
C LYS A 100 -14.31 -3.26 15.25
N SER A 101 -15.08 -2.22 15.54
CA SER A 101 -16.45 -2.10 15.02
C SER A 101 -16.47 -1.81 13.51
N LEU A 102 -15.39 -1.25 12.96
CA LEU A 102 -15.32 -0.93 11.53
C LEU A 102 -15.26 -2.17 10.63
N LYS A 103 -14.92 -3.36 11.17
CA LYS A 103 -14.89 -4.60 10.38
C LYS A 103 -16.21 -4.91 9.68
N TYR A 104 -17.34 -4.45 10.24
CA TYR A 104 -18.67 -4.64 9.66
C TYR A 104 -18.96 -3.69 8.48
N LEU A 105 -18.09 -2.71 8.25
CA LEU A 105 -18.17 -1.75 7.15
C LEU A 105 -17.25 -2.11 5.98
N ILE A 106 -16.50 -3.22 6.08
CA ILE A 106 -15.65 -3.71 5.00
C ILE A 106 -16.52 -4.01 3.79
N ARG A 107 -16.17 -3.40 2.65
CA ARG A 107 -16.75 -3.70 1.34
C ARG A 107 -15.82 -4.63 0.59
N HIS A 108 -16.40 -5.49 -0.23
CA HIS A 108 -15.69 -6.48 -1.03
C HIS A 108 -16.17 -6.42 -2.48
N GLU A 109 -15.22 -6.55 -3.40
CA GLU A 109 -15.42 -6.62 -4.83
C GLU A 109 -14.51 -7.72 -5.40
N ALA A 110 -15.05 -8.55 -6.28
CA ALA A 110 -14.26 -9.50 -7.06
C ALA A 110 -13.97 -8.90 -8.44
N LEU A 111 -12.69 -8.85 -8.81
CA LEU A 111 -12.20 -8.33 -10.08
C LEU A 111 -11.54 -9.46 -10.87
N PRO A 112 -11.41 -9.33 -12.21
CA PRO A 112 -10.54 -10.19 -13.00
C PRO A 112 -9.08 -10.19 -12.47
N HIS A 113 -8.28 -11.12 -12.96
CA HIS A 113 -6.84 -11.07 -12.73
C HIS A 113 -6.26 -9.74 -13.25
N LEU A 114 -5.47 -9.05 -12.43
CA LEU A 114 -4.99 -7.68 -12.72
C LEU A 114 -3.62 -7.65 -13.41
N PHE A 115 -2.98 -8.81 -13.56
CA PHE A 115 -1.71 -8.98 -14.25
C PHE A 115 -1.94 -9.67 -15.60
N ASP A 116 -1.05 -9.36 -16.55
CA ASP A 116 -1.02 -9.99 -17.87
C ASP A 116 0.22 -10.88 -17.93
N ASP A 117 0.23 -11.90 -17.08
CA ASP A 117 1.33 -12.85 -16.90
C ASP A 117 1.03 -14.23 -17.49
N GLY A 118 -0.13 -14.38 -18.14
CA GLY A 118 -0.61 -15.64 -18.69
C GLY A 118 -1.16 -16.61 -17.64
N GLU A 119 -1.33 -16.18 -16.38
CA GLU A 119 -1.99 -16.98 -15.35
C GLU A 119 -3.49 -16.67 -15.26
N ASP A 120 -4.29 -17.73 -15.13
CA ASP A 120 -5.72 -17.61 -14.86
C ASP A 120 -5.97 -17.37 -13.36
N GLY A 121 -6.81 -16.37 -13.04
CA GLY A 121 -7.07 -15.99 -11.66
C GLY A 121 -8.12 -14.90 -11.49
N TYR A 122 -8.24 -14.43 -10.24
CA TYR A 122 -9.09 -13.29 -9.90
C TYR A 122 -8.50 -12.52 -8.72
N THR A 123 -8.95 -11.28 -8.55
CA THR A 123 -8.52 -10.42 -7.44
C THR A 123 -9.68 -10.16 -6.51
N SER A 124 -9.54 -10.48 -5.23
CA SER A 124 -10.47 -10.03 -4.19
C SER A 124 -10.01 -8.68 -3.67
N ARG A 125 -10.76 -7.62 -3.94
CA ARG A 125 -10.49 -6.28 -3.44
C ARG A 125 -11.40 -5.96 -2.27
N PHE A 126 -10.81 -5.50 -1.18
CA PHE A 126 -11.53 -5.01 -0.02
C PHE A 126 -11.30 -3.51 0.15
N TYR A 127 -12.31 -2.81 0.66
CA TYR A 127 -12.22 -1.41 1.01
C TYR A 127 -12.72 -1.21 2.43
N LEU A 128 -12.01 -0.40 3.20
CA LEU A 128 -12.46 0.05 4.50
C LEU A 128 -12.20 1.54 4.68
N LYS A 129 -13.28 2.32 4.76
CA LYS A 129 -13.22 3.74 5.10
C LYS A 129 -13.11 3.92 6.62
N GLY A 130 -12.31 4.88 7.05
CA GLY A 130 -12.13 5.26 8.45
C GLY A 130 -11.28 6.53 8.57
N ARG A 131 -10.70 6.73 9.76
CA ARG A 131 -9.68 7.75 10.02
C ARG A 131 -8.36 7.09 10.36
N LYS A 132 -7.26 7.85 10.29
CA LYS A 132 -5.92 7.37 10.67
C LYS A 132 -5.91 6.70 12.06
N SER A 133 -6.61 7.29 13.03
CA SER A 133 -6.75 6.76 14.40
C SER A 133 -7.46 5.40 14.50
N ASP A 134 -8.22 4.99 13.49
CA ASP A 134 -8.92 3.71 13.48
C ASP A 134 -8.00 2.53 13.12
N PHE A 135 -6.79 2.80 12.62
CA PHE A 135 -5.84 1.80 12.15
C PHE A 135 -4.53 1.83 12.94
N HIS A 136 -3.85 0.70 13.04
CA HIS A 136 -2.46 0.61 13.44
C HIS A 136 -1.54 0.94 12.25
N CYS A 137 -1.63 2.16 11.69
CA CYS A 137 -0.94 2.56 10.44
C CYS A 137 0.56 2.22 10.43
N ARG A 138 1.29 2.54 11.51
CA ARG A 138 2.71 2.17 11.62
C ARG A 138 2.95 0.66 11.46
N LYS A 139 2.11 -0.18 12.06
CA LYS A 139 2.23 -1.64 11.93
C LYS A 139 1.83 -2.15 10.54
N LEU A 140 0.92 -1.45 9.85
CA LEU A 140 0.60 -1.75 8.44
C LEU A 140 1.79 -1.42 7.54
N ILE A 141 2.42 -0.27 7.76
CA ILE A 141 3.62 0.18 7.03
C ILE A 141 4.76 -0.79 7.24
N GLU A 142 5.12 -1.09 8.50
CA GLU A 142 6.15 -2.08 8.84
C GLU A 142 5.84 -3.46 8.24
N ALA A 143 4.56 -3.86 8.20
CA ALA A 143 4.17 -5.13 7.61
C ALA A 143 4.36 -5.17 6.08
N ALA A 144 4.07 -4.07 5.38
CA ALA A 144 4.30 -3.96 3.94
C ALA A 144 5.80 -4.03 3.61
N CYS A 145 6.63 -3.27 4.33
CA CYS A 145 8.09 -3.27 4.16
C CYS A 145 8.74 -4.64 4.45
N ASN A 146 8.07 -5.52 5.20
CA ASN A 146 8.62 -6.80 5.63
C ASN A 146 8.23 -8.00 4.75
N GLU A 147 7.41 -7.82 3.72
CA GLU A 147 6.78 -8.97 3.04
C GLU A 147 7.76 -9.93 2.38
N ASP A 148 8.84 -9.41 1.81
CA ASP A 148 9.86 -10.22 1.15
C ASP A 148 10.80 -10.94 2.15
N PHE A 149 10.64 -10.67 3.45
CA PHE A 149 11.50 -11.20 4.50
C PHE A 149 10.73 -11.99 5.56
N LEU A 150 11.47 -12.76 6.35
CA LEU A 150 10.93 -13.49 7.51
C LEU A 150 10.78 -12.60 8.75
N LEU A 151 10.58 -11.30 8.55
CA LEU A 151 10.39 -10.31 9.60
C LEU A 151 8.92 -10.22 10.04
N LYS A 152 8.71 -9.64 11.22
CA LYS A 152 7.39 -9.37 11.79
C LYS A 152 7.31 -7.89 12.21
N PRO A 153 6.16 -7.22 12.02
CA PRO A 153 4.91 -7.75 11.45
C PRO A 153 5.02 -8.01 9.95
N ARG A 154 4.10 -8.83 9.41
CA ARG A 154 3.83 -9.02 7.98
C ARG A 154 2.39 -9.52 7.80
N PHE A 155 1.76 -9.24 6.68
CA PHE A 155 0.46 -9.79 6.28
C PHE A 155 0.57 -11.28 6.02
N GLY A 156 1.60 -11.69 5.28
CA GLY A 156 1.81 -13.06 4.82
C GLY A 156 0.82 -13.49 3.73
N SER A 157 1.14 -14.59 3.05
CA SER A 157 0.29 -15.21 2.05
C SER A 157 -0.68 -16.23 2.67
N ALA A 158 -1.91 -16.29 2.13
CA ALA A 158 -2.72 -17.49 2.26
C ALA A 158 -2.16 -18.57 1.31
N GLU A 159 -2.31 -19.86 1.62
CA GLU A 159 -1.78 -20.95 0.78
C GLU A 159 -2.12 -20.75 -0.71
N GLY A 160 -1.07 -20.66 -1.54
CA GLY A 160 -1.17 -20.48 -2.98
C GLY A 160 -1.53 -19.06 -3.46
N SER A 161 -1.50 -18.05 -2.60
CA SER A 161 -1.76 -16.64 -2.93
C SER A 161 -0.51 -15.79 -2.71
N TYR A 162 -0.35 -14.71 -3.47
CA TYR A 162 0.63 -13.67 -3.16
C TYR A 162 0.25 -12.96 -1.85
N TYR A 163 1.23 -12.36 -1.17
CA TYR A 163 0.90 -11.45 -0.07
C TYR A 163 0.05 -10.29 -0.61
N PRO A 164 -0.83 -9.71 0.21
CA PRO A 164 -1.78 -8.73 -0.28
C PRO A 164 -1.15 -7.34 -0.42
N ASP A 165 -1.56 -6.60 -1.46
CA ASP A 165 -1.20 -5.20 -1.62
C ASP A 165 -2.12 -4.30 -0.78
N ILE A 166 -1.54 -3.29 -0.12
CA ILE A 166 -2.27 -2.32 0.70
C ILE A 166 -2.11 -0.92 0.16
N PHE A 167 -3.22 -0.31 -0.24
CA PHE A 167 -3.29 1.08 -0.68
C PHE A 167 -3.90 1.94 0.42
N PHE A 168 -3.18 2.98 0.84
CA PHE A 168 -3.69 4.03 1.69
C PHE A 168 -4.25 5.15 0.82
N ILE A 169 -5.51 5.52 1.01
CA ILE A 169 -6.21 6.49 0.18
C ILE A 169 -6.62 7.67 1.06
N ASN A 170 -6.04 8.84 0.82
CA ASN A 170 -6.48 10.09 1.43
C ASN A 170 -7.59 10.69 0.57
N MET A 171 -8.83 10.53 1.02
CA MET A 171 -10.02 10.98 0.30
C MET A 171 -10.28 12.48 0.44
N THR A 172 -9.61 13.15 1.38
CA THR A 172 -9.71 14.60 1.59
C THR A 172 -8.74 15.37 0.72
N ARG A 173 -7.53 14.82 0.52
CA ARG A 173 -6.43 15.47 -0.23
C ARG A 173 -6.24 14.95 -1.64
N ASP A 174 -7.02 13.93 -2.01
CA ASP A 174 -6.95 13.24 -3.30
C ASP A 174 -5.55 12.67 -3.57
N ILE A 175 -5.09 11.82 -2.64
CA ILE A 175 -3.77 11.17 -2.67
C ILE A 175 -3.92 9.66 -2.45
N ILE A 176 -3.14 8.86 -3.15
CA ILE A 176 -2.97 7.43 -2.90
C ILE A 176 -1.50 7.16 -2.60
N PHE A 177 -1.27 6.40 -1.53
CA PHE A 177 0.05 5.97 -1.08
C PHE A 177 0.11 4.45 -1.04
N PHE A 178 1.14 3.88 -1.65
CA PHE A 178 1.34 2.44 -1.76
C PHE A 178 2.80 2.10 -1.44
N ILE A 179 3.01 1.12 -0.57
CA ILE A 179 4.34 0.56 -0.26
C ILE A 179 4.33 -0.85 -0.82
N TYR A 180 5.26 -1.17 -1.71
CA TYR A 180 5.34 -2.52 -2.28
C TYR A 180 6.21 -3.45 -1.42
N ASP A 181 7.39 -2.99 -0.97
CA ASP A 181 8.27 -3.75 -0.06
C ASP A 181 9.29 -2.83 0.63
N ASP A 182 10.46 -3.36 0.99
CA ASP A 182 11.57 -2.64 1.62
C ASP A 182 12.28 -1.65 0.69
N ARG A 183 12.11 -1.81 -0.64
CA ARG A 183 12.85 -1.04 -1.64
C ARG A 183 12.23 0.33 -1.89
N GLY A 184 10.91 0.46 -1.72
CA GLY A 184 10.29 1.73 -2.04
C GLY A 184 8.78 1.83 -1.88
N CYS A 185 8.28 3.00 -2.24
CA CYS A 185 6.88 3.34 -2.19
C CYS A 185 6.50 4.34 -3.28
N GLU A 186 5.20 4.44 -3.53
CA GLU A 186 4.62 5.23 -4.59
C GLU A 186 3.54 6.16 -4.02
N VAL A 187 3.59 7.43 -4.41
CA VAL A 187 2.57 8.43 -4.06
C VAL A 187 2.01 9.01 -5.34
N ILE A 188 0.70 8.96 -5.54
CA ILE A 188 0.02 9.65 -6.65
C ILE A 188 -1.03 10.62 -6.12
N ALA A 189 -1.30 11.69 -6.86
CA ALA A 189 -2.31 12.67 -6.47
C ALA A 189 -3.17 13.14 -7.64
N ALA A 190 -4.39 13.60 -7.38
CA ALA A 190 -5.23 14.20 -8.42
C ALA A 190 -4.73 15.58 -8.87
N ARG A 191 -3.88 16.24 -8.06
CA ARG A 191 -3.36 17.59 -8.31
C ARG A 191 -1.88 17.70 -7.96
N THR A 192 -1.11 18.36 -8.82
CA THR A 192 0.34 18.55 -8.62
C THR A 192 0.67 19.34 -7.35
N ASP A 193 -0.14 20.35 -7.00
CA ASP A 193 0.06 21.15 -5.79
C ASP A 193 0.06 20.28 -4.52
N SER A 194 -0.66 19.16 -4.52
CA SER A 194 -0.75 18.23 -3.38
C SER A 194 0.58 17.53 -3.09
N LEU A 195 1.46 17.40 -4.09
CA LEU A 195 2.76 16.72 -3.94
C LEU A 195 3.95 17.68 -3.86
N ARG A 196 3.75 18.98 -4.10
CA ARG A 196 4.85 19.95 -4.14
C ARG A 196 5.57 20.07 -2.81
N GLN A 197 4.82 20.12 -1.71
CA GLN A 197 5.39 20.16 -0.36
C GLN A 197 6.11 18.83 -0.06
N LEU A 198 5.49 17.71 -0.39
CA LEU A 198 6.06 16.38 -0.15
C LEU A 198 7.40 16.20 -0.88
N TYR A 199 7.46 16.60 -2.16
CA TYR A 199 8.70 16.57 -2.93
C TYR A 199 9.79 17.45 -2.31
N GLY A 200 9.45 18.66 -1.86
CA GLY A 200 10.41 19.55 -1.22
C GLY A 200 10.94 19.03 0.11
N GLU A 201 10.12 18.30 0.88
CA GLU A 201 10.51 17.70 2.16
C GLU A 201 11.37 16.44 2.00
N TYR A 202 11.13 15.65 0.95
CA TYR A 202 11.68 14.30 0.80
C TYR A 202 12.39 14.07 -0.53
N SER A 203 12.90 15.13 -1.18
CA SER A 203 13.56 15.06 -2.49
C SER A 203 14.75 14.10 -2.50
N GLU A 204 15.46 13.97 -1.38
CA GLU A 204 16.62 13.06 -1.24
C GLU A 204 16.26 11.57 -1.35
N TRP A 205 14.98 11.23 -1.23
CA TRP A 205 14.49 9.85 -1.33
C TRP A 205 13.79 9.59 -2.66
N VAL A 206 13.68 10.59 -3.53
CA VAL A 206 13.02 10.43 -4.84
C VAL A 206 13.97 9.70 -5.78
N ASP A 207 13.46 8.67 -6.44
CA ASP A 207 14.22 8.00 -7.51
C ASP A 207 14.23 8.87 -8.78
N GLU A 208 15.38 9.48 -9.05
CA GLU A 208 15.56 10.36 -10.22
C GLU A 208 15.59 9.59 -11.56
N TYR A 209 15.74 8.26 -11.55
CA TYR A 209 15.76 7.47 -12.79
C TYR A 209 14.37 7.21 -13.39
N HIS A 210 13.31 7.52 -12.63
CA HIS A 210 11.93 7.21 -12.99
C HIS A 210 11.00 8.44 -13.02
N MET A 211 11.56 9.66 -13.11
CA MET A 211 10.82 10.91 -13.36
C MET A 211 10.51 11.15 -14.84
#